data_AF-A0A7S1BWP8-F1
#
_entry.id   AF-A0A7S1BWP8-F1
#
_cell.length_a   1.000
_cell.length_b   1.000
_cell.length_c   1.000
_cell.angle_alpha   90.00
_cell.angle_beta   90.00
_cell.angle_gamma   90.00
#
_symmetry.space_group_name_H-M   'P 1'
#
loop_
_entity.id
_entity.type
_entity.pdbx_description
1 polymer ?
#
loop_
_entity_poly.entity_id
_entity_poly.type
_entity_poly.pdbx_seq_one_letter_code
_entity_poly.pdbx_strand_id
1 'polypeptide(L)'
;ALETVPCAEEVRAIVSLLPGLGRPAWISLACRSGEELNDGGRIEEALAIVDAADPEGRAVCGVGVNCCSIDHVLPLVRRILSHMRTGGVPRAVVAYPNTGEEWDAATKSWRSGTGCTDPEAFADRMCEVVDAARAFSSPARGGGVKVRGLPVVVGGCCRTSPEFIAALRRKVDRRYM
;
A
#
# COMPACT_ATOMS: atom_id res chain seq x y z
N ALA A 1 -9.35 -6.81 5.51
CA ALA A 1 -8.90 -5.56 4.91
C ALA A 1 -9.56 -4.42 5.66
N LEU A 2 -8.78 -3.51 6.24
CA LEU A 2 -9.26 -2.22 6.72
C LEU A 2 -8.71 -1.20 5.74
N GLU A 3 -9.55 -0.71 4.83
CA GLU A 3 -9.12 -0.05 3.61
C GLU A 3 -9.61 1.38 3.49
N THR A 4 -8.93 2.16 2.67
CA THR A 4 -9.23 3.57 2.40
C THR A 4 -9.22 4.43 3.67
N VAL A 5 -8.32 4.13 4.61
CA VAL A 5 -8.21 4.88 5.86
C VAL A 5 -7.53 6.24 5.59
N PRO A 6 -8.21 7.38 5.79
CA PRO A 6 -7.80 8.66 5.22
C PRO A 6 -6.91 9.50 6.14
N CYS A 7 -6.75 9.11 7.41
CA CYS A 7 -6.06 9.90 8.43
C CYS A 7 -5.45 9.03 9.54
N ALA A 8 -4.48 9.59 10.26
CA ALA A 8 -3.80 8.91 11.37
C ALA A 8 -4.74 8.65 12.58
N GLU A 9 -5.74 9.50 12.79
CA GLU A 9 -6.67 9.35 13.92
C GLU A 9 -7.62 8.15 13.73
N GLU A 10 -8.08 7.88 12.51
CA GLU A 10 -8.83 6.65 12.22
C GLU A 10 -7.95 5.40 12.39
N VAL A 11 -6.66 5.47 12.02
CA VAL A 11 -5.72 4.38 12.30
C VAL A 11 -5.62 4.11 13.79
N ARG A 12 -5.53 5.14 14.63
CA ARG A 12 -5.52 5.02 16.10
C ARG A 12 -6.78 4.34 16.62
N ALA A 13 -7.95 4.75 16.13
CA ALA A 13 -9.21 4.14 16.50
C ALA A 13 -9.24 2.65 16.09
N ILE A 14 -8.85 2.34 14.85
CA ILE A 14 -8.79 0.98 14.31
C ILE A 14 -7.90 0.07 15.18
N VAL A 15 -6.65 0.47 15.45
CA VAL A 15 -5.70 -0.39 16.17
C VAL A 15 -6.12 -0.60 17.63
N SER A 16 -6.87 0.33 18.22
CA SER A 16 -7.42 0.16 19.58
C SER A 16 -8.49 -0.92 19.67
N LEU A 17 -9.24 -1.16 18.58
CA LEU A 17 -10.33 -2.14 18.52
C LEU A 17 -9.86 -3.51 18.01
N LEU A 18 -8.76 -3.54 17.25
CA LEU A 18 -8.27 -4.73 16.55
C LEU A 18 -8.04 -5.96 17.45
N PRO A 19 -7.47 -5.84 18.67
CA PRO A 19 -7.28 -6.99 19.55
C PRO A 19 -8.57 -7.74 19.89
N GLY A 20 -9.71 -7.05 19.95
CA GLY A 20 -11.01 -7.64 20.24
C GLY A 20 -11.59 -8.49 19.09
N LEU A 21 -11.05 -8.37 17.87
CA LEU A 21 -11.58 -9.07 16.69
C LEU A 21 -11.01 -10.48 16.51
N GLY A 22 -9.89 -10.82 17.17
CA GLY A 22 -9.27 -12.15 17.12
C GLY A 22 -8.82 -12.60 15.72
N ARG A 23 -8.67 -11.67 14.78
CA ARG A 23 -8.27 -11.93 13.39
C ARG A 23 -7.20 -10.94 12.94
N PRO A 24 -6.14 -11.41 12.24
CA PRO A 24 -5.16 -10.50 11.65
C PRO A 24 -5.81 -9.67 10.54
N ALA A 25 -5.38 -8.42 10.40
CA ALA A 25 -5.83 -7.52 9.37
C ALA A 25 -4.64 -6.81 8.68
N TRP A 26 -4.85 -6.33 7.46
CA TRP A 26 -4.03 -5.25 6.93
C TRP A 26 -4.78 -3.93 7.02
N ILE A 27 -4.02 -2.85 7.14
CA ILE A 27 -4.51 -1.47 7.05
C ILE A 27 -3.95 -0.86 5.77
N SER A 28 -4.81 -0.38 4.88
CA SER A 28 -4.39 0.38 3.70
C SER A 28 -4.90 1.81 3.76
N LEU A 29 -3.96 2.73 3.55
CA LEU A 29 -4.16 4.17 3.70
C LEU A 29 -4.59 4.79 2.37
N ALA A 30 -5.47 5.78 2.44
CA ALA A 30 -5.84 6.62 1.31
C ALA A 30 -5.02 7.91 1.33
N CYS A 31 -4.37 8.20 0.21
CA CYS A 31 -3.40 9.28 0.08
C CYS A 31 -3.73 10.17 -1.11
N ARG A 32 -3.60 11.48 -0.91
CA ARG A 32 -3.83 12.51 -1.94
C ARG A 32 -2.57 12.81 -2.77
N SER A 33 -1.41 12.34 -2.31
CA SER A 33 -0.12 12.54 -2.98
C SER A 33 0.82 11.35 -2.73
N GLY A 34 2.06 11.43 -3.22
CA GLY A 34 3.10 10.42 -2.97
C GLY A 34 3.60 10.35 -1.52
N GLU A 35 3.05 11.15 -0.60
CA GLU A 35 3.54 11.25 0.77
C GLU A 35 2.49 11.66 1.83
N GLU A 36 1.37 12.25 1.43
CA GLU A 36 0.32 12.71 2.35
C GLU A 36 -0.92 11.84 2.27
N LEU A 37 -1.50 11.56 3.45
CA LEU A 37 -2.85 11.05 3.61
C LEU A 37 -3.89 12.05 3.08
N ASN A 38 -5.14 11.62 2.94
CA ASN A 38 -6.20 12.50 2.42
C ASN A 38 -6.48 13.72 3.31
N ASP A 39 -6.29 13.61 4.63
CA ASP A 39 -6.39 14.72 5.56
C ASP A 39 -5.18 15.68 5.52
N GLY A 40 -4.10 15.30 4.81
CA GLY A 40 -2.84 16.04 4.72
C GLY A 40 -1.77 15.62 5.72
N GLY A 41 -2.06 14.68 6.62
CA GLY A 41 -1.06 14.10 7.52
C GLY A 41 -0.01 13.29 6.75
N ARG A 42 1.17 13.08 7.36
CA ARG A 42 2.22 12.26 6.76
C ARG A 42 1.90 10.77 6.92
N ILE A 43 2.20 9.98 5.89
CA ILE A 43 2.01 8.52 5.97
C ILE A 43 2.78 7.88 7.14
N GLU A 44 3.96 8.41 7.49
CA GLU A 44 4.78 7.92 8.61
C GLU A 44 4.07 8.03 9.97
N GLU A 45 3.20 9.02 10.17
CA GLU A 45 2.46 9.18 11.43
C GLU A 45 1.50 8.01 11.65
N ALA A 46 0.78 7.60 10.59
CA ALA A 46 -0.07 6.41 10.63
C ALA A 46 0.74 5.13 10.87
N LEU A 47 1.90 4.98 10.21
CA LEU A 47 2.77 3.81 10.41
C LEU A 47 3.31 3.73 11.83
N ALA A 48 3.71 4.85 12.42
CA ALA A 48 4.19 4.91 13.80
C ALA A 48 3.10 4.53 14.81
N ILE A 49 1.84 4.91 14.56
CA ILE A 49 0.69 4.50 15.40
C ILE A 49 0.50 2.98 15.34
N VAL A 50 0.58 2.39 14.15
CA VAL A 50 0.49 0.93 13.98
C VAL A 50 1.62 0.22 14.73
N ASP A 51 2.86 0.70 14.60
CA ASP A 51 4.02 0.12 15.30
C ASP A 51 3.89 0.20 16.82
N ALA A 52 3.42 1.33 17.34
CA ALA A 52 3.24 1.50 18.78
C ALA A 52 2.13 0.60 19.35
N ALA A 53 1.05 0.38 18.59
CA ALA A 53 -0.08 -0.44 19.03
C ALA A 53 0.15 -1.95 18.85
N ASP A 54 0.94 -2.36 17.86
CA ASP A 54 1.25 -3.76 17.55
C ASP A 54 2.74 -3.97 17.29
N PRO A 55 3.60 -3.82 18.32
CA PRO A 55 5.07 -3.89 18.18
C PRO A 55 5.56 -5.28 17.74
N GLU A 56 4.74 -6.32 17.93
CA GLU A 56 5.05 -7.69 17.50
C GLU A 56 4.53 -8.00 16.09
N GLY A 57 3.75 -7.10 15.47
CA GLY A 57 3.21 -7.27 14.13
C GLY A 57 2.25 -8.45 13.98
N ARG A 58 1.55 -8.84 15.06
CA ARG A 58 0.67 -10.02 15.06
C ARG A 58 -0.75 -9.70 14.62
N ALA A 59 -1.27 -8.55 15.05
CA ALA A 59 -2.65 -8.15 14.79
C ALA A 59 -2.77 -7.44 13.44
N VAL A 60 -1.81 -6.56 13.13
CA VAL A 60 -1.67 -5.91 11.83
C VAL A 60 -0.63 -6.67 11.03
N CYS A 61 -1.06 -7.60 10.17
CA CYS A 61 -0.16 -8.42 9.36
C CYS A 61 0.35 -7.71 8.09
N GLY A 62 -0.26 -6.59 7.72
CA GLY A 62 0.11 -5.83 6.53
C GLY A 62 -0.22 -4.34 6.64
N VAL A 63 0.60 -3.51 6.00
CA VAL A 63 0.34 -2.08 5.83
C VAL A 63 0.51 -1.69 4.37
N GLY A 64 -0.22 -0.68 3.93
CA GLY A 64 -0.32 -0.45 2.51
C GLY A 64 -1.04 0.82 2.11
N VAL A 65 -1.31 0.93 0.82
CA VAL A 65 -2.08 2.01 0.23
C VAL A 65 -3.07 1.47 -0.79
N ASN A 66 -4.24 2.09 -0.86
CA ASN A 66 -5.25 1.78 -1.85
C ASN A 66 -6.06 3.00 -2.22
N CYS A 67 -6.72 2.93 -3.38
CA CYS A 67 -7.57 4.02 -3.89
C CYS A 67 -6.85 5.37 -4.05
N CYS A 68 -5.51 5.38 -4.04
CA CYS A 68 -4.66 6.49 -4.46
C CYS A 68 -4.39 6.38 -5.97
N SER A 69 -3.99 7.48 -6.60
CA SER A 69 -3.50 7.44 -7.99
C SER A 69 -2.36 6.42 -8.14
N ILE A 70 -2.37 5.67 -9.24
CA ILE A 70 -1.25 4.83 -9.70
C ILE A 70 0.08 5.63 -9.78
N ASP A 71 0.02 6.95 -9.93
CA ASP A 71 1.20 7.83 -9.89
C ASP A 71 1.85 7.95 -8.50
N HIS A 72 1.09 7.69 -7.45
CA HIS A 72 1.54 7.88 -6.08
C HIS A 72 1.95 6.56 -5.42
N VAL A 73 1.49 5.43 -5.94
CA VAL A 73 1.66 4.12 -5.27
C VAL A 73 3.12 3.75 -5.02
N LEU A 74 4.02 3.96 -6.00
CA LEU A 74 5.43 3.59 -5.86
C LEU A 74 6.16 4.51 -4.87
N PRO A 75 6.03 5.86 -4.94
CA PRO A 75 6.51 6.75 -3.89
C PRO A 75 6.01 6.35 -2.49
N LEU A 76 4.72 6.10 -2.32
CA LEU A 76 4.12 5.73 -1.03
C LEU A 76 4.68 4.41 -0.50
N VAL A 77 4.78 3.39 -1.34
CA VAL A 77 5.36 2.10 -0.95
C VAL A 77 6.83 2.26 -0.56
N ARG A 78 7.62 3.08 -1.27
CA ARG A 78 9.01 3.36 -0.88
C ARG A 78 9.11 4.00 0.50
N ARG A 79 8.15 4.85 0.88
CA ARG A 79 8.08 5.43 2.23
C ARG A 79 7.77 4.38 3.29
N ILE A 80 6.79 3.52 3.04
CA ILE A 80 6.48 2.36 3.92
C ILE A 80 7.72 1.48 4.12
N LEU A 81 8.41 1.13 3.03
CA LEU A 81 9.63 0.35 3.09
C LEU A 81 10.76 1.10 3.81
N SER A 82 10.89 2.41 3.61
CA SER A 82 11.88 3.23 4.32
C SER A 82 11.63 3.24 5.83
N HIS A 83 10.38 3.42 6.26
CA HIS A 83 9.96 3.38 7.66
C HIS A 83 10.35 2.05 8.33
N MET A 84 10.07 0.92 7.67
CA MET A 84 10.49 -0.41 8.17
C MET A 84 12.01 -0.56 8.24
N ARG A 85 12.76 0.04 7.30
CA ARG A 85 14.23 0.03 7.29
C ARG A 85 14.85 0.79 8.45
N THR A 86 14.20 1.87 8.88
CA THR A 86 14.71 2.78 9.92
C THR A 86 14.20 2.45 11.33
N GLY A 87 13.67 1.24 11.54
CA GLY A 87 13.28 0.74 12.87
C GLY A 87 11.79 0.45 13.03
N GLY A 88 10.97 0.68 12.00
CA GLY A 88 9.56 0.26 12.01
C GLY A 88 9.40 -1.26 11.96
N VAL A 89 8.24 -1.75 12.39
CA VAL A 89 8.01 -3.20 12.47
C VAL A 89 7.72 -3.77 11.07
N PRO A 90 8.46 -4.82 10.62
CA PRO A 90 8.25 -5.41 9.31
C PRO A 90 6.86 -6.03 9.17
N ARG A 91 6.12 -5.66 8.10
CA ARG A 91 4.79 -6.20 7.78
C ARG A 91 4.64 -6.38 6.28
N ALA A 92 3.70 -7.23 5.86
CA ALA A 92 3.38 -7.38 4.44
C ALA A 92 3.06 -6.01 3.81
N VAL A 93 3.52 -5.80 2.58
CA VAL A 93 3.20 -4.58 1.81
C VAL A 93 1.96 -4.87 0.97
N VAL A 94 0.95 -4.01 1.10
CA VAL A 94 -0.31 -4.13 0.33
C VAL A 94 -0.48 -2.89 -0.56
N ALA A 95 -0.67 -3.06 -1.86
CA ALA A 95 -0.79 -1.94 -2.79
C ALA A 95 -1.80 -2.21 -3.91
N TYR A 96 -2.88 -1.43 -3.96
CA TYR A 96 -3.93 -1.59 -4.97
C TYR A 96 -4.53 -0.23 -5.31
N PRO A 97 -3.88 0.54 -6.20
CA PRO A 97 -4.29 1.90 -6.52
C PRO A 97 -5.52 1.92 -7.43
N ASN A 98 -6.13 3.10 -7.59
CA ASN A 98 -7.06 3.34 -8.68
C ASN A 98 -6.29 3.59 -10.00
N THR A 99 -6.99 3.68 -11.12
CA THR A 99 -6.35 3.97 -12.42
C THR A 99 -5.75 5.37 -12.49
N GLY A 100 -5.99 6.28 -11.54
CA GLY A 100 -5.61 7.69 -11.57
C GLY A 100 -6.67 8.62 -12.17
N GLU A 101 -7.86 8.09 -12.47
CA GLU A 101 -9.07 8.93 -12.58
C GLU A 101 -9.43 9.50 -11.21
N GLU A 102 -9.97 10.72 -11.19
CA GLU A 102 -10.31 11.45 -9.96
C GLU A 102 -11.80 11.39 -9.69
N TRP A 103 -12.19 11.17 -8.44
CA TRP A 103 -13.58 11.20 -8.02
C TRP A 103 -14.01 12.62 -7.67
N ASP A 104 -15.00 13.15 -8.36
CA ASP A 104 -15.66 14.39 -7.99
C ASP A 104 -16.86 14.10 -7.08
N ALA A 105 -16.73 14.48 -5.81
CA ALA A 105 -17.78 14.30 -4.81
C ALA A 105 -19.00 15.21 -5.04
N ALA A 106 -18.84 16.37 -5.67
CA ALA A 106 -19.93 17.31 -5.92
C ALA A 106 -20.87 16.80 -7.02
N THR A 107 -20.31 16.30 -8.11
CA THR A 107 -21.09 15.74 -9.22
C THR A 107 -21.31 14.22 -9.11
N LYS A 108 -20.65 13.57 -8.14
CA LYS A 108 -20.64 12.11 -7.96
C LYS A 108 -20.23 11.38 -9.23
N SER A 109 -19.20 11.88 -9.91
CA SER A 109 -18.72 11.34 -11.18
C SER A 109 -17.21 11.24 -11.20
N TRP A 110 -16.69 10.33 -12.03
CA TRP A 110 -15.27 10.25 -12.32
C TRP A 110 -14.90 11.31 -13.37
N ARG A 111 -13.77 11.97 -13.15
CA ARG A 111 -13.14 12.89 -14.11
C ARG A 111 -11.86 12.26 -14.63
N SER A 112 -11.53 12.53 -15.89
CA SER A 112 -10.23 12.17 -16.45
C SER A 112 -9.12 12.81 -15.59
N GLY A 113 -8.21 11.99 -15.07
CA GLY A 113 -7.03 12.44 -14.35
C GLY A 113 -5.74 12.08 -15.10
N THR A 114 -4.60 12.08 -14.43
CA THR A 114 -3.29 11.65 -14.97
C THR A 114 -3.16 10.13 -15.13
N GLY A 115 -4.28 9.42 -15.09
CA GLY A 115 -4.35 7.99 -14.88
C GLY A 115 -3.82 7.09 -16.01
N CYS A 116 -3.49 5.86 -15.61
CA CYS A 116 -3.16 4.73 -16.47
C CYS A 116 -4.39 3.84 -16.67
N THR A 117 -5.09 4.06 -17.79
CA THR A 117 -6.28 3.28 -18.18
C THR A 117 -5.96 2.06 -19.04
N ASP A 118 -4.71 1.89 -19.46
CA ASP A 118 -4.23 0.71 -20.17
C ASP A 118 -3.84 -0.41 -19.16
N PRO A 119 -4.48 -1.59 -19.19
CA PRO A 119 -4.18 -2.69 -18.28
C PRO A 119 -2.71 -3.15 -18.30
N GLU A 120 -2.05 -3.12 -19.47
CA GLU A 120 -0.67 -3.58 -19.59
C GLU A 120 0.31 -2.60 -18.96
N ALA A 121 0.17 -1.30 -19.24
CA ALA A 121 0.98 -0.26 -18.60
C ALA A 121 0.74 -0.20 -17.08
N PHE A 122 -0.51 -0.38 -16.62
CA PHE A 122 -0.81 -0.46 -15.19
C PHE A 122 -0.07 -1.62 -14.53
N ALA A 123 -0.09 -2.79 -15.18
CA ALA A 123 0.61 -3.97 -14.70
C ALA A 123 2.13 -3.79 -14.65
N ASP A 124 2.75 -3.05 -15.58
CA ASP A 124 4.19 -2.73 -15.52
C ASP A 124 4.51 -1.89 -14.29
N ARG A 125 3.73 -0.85 -14.03
CA ARG A 125 3.93 0.03 -12.86
C ARG A 125 3.74 -0.72 -11.55
N MET A 126 2.78 -1.64 -11.48
CA MET A 126 2.61 -2.49 -10.31
C MET A 126 3.75 -3.51 -10.16
N CYS A 127 4.37 -3.97 -11.25
CA CYS A 127 5.62 -4.76 -11.14
C CYS A 127 6.77 -3.96 -10.51
N GLU A 128 6.88 -2.66 -10.78
CA GLU A 128 7.88 -1.80 -10.10
C GLU A 128 7.67 -1.74 -8.58
N VAL A 129 6.41 -1.75 -8.13
CA VAL A 129 6.07 -1.86 -6.70
C VAL A 129 6.53 -3.20 -6.12
N VAL A 130 6.28 -4.31 -6.84
CA VAL A 130 6.74 -5.64 -6.43
C VAL A 130 8.26 -5.71 -6.37
N ASP A 131 8.96 -5.16 -7.37
CA ASP A 131 10.43 -5.09 -7.39
C ASP A 131 10.98 -4.31 -6.20
N ALA A 132 10.39 -3.16 -5.85
CA ALA A 132 10.83 -2.34 -4.73
C ALA A 132 10.72 -3.11 -3.39
N ALA A 133 9.60 -3.80 -3.17
CA ALA A 133 9.38 -4.58 -1.95
C ALA A 133 10.23 -5.86 -1.90
N ARG A 134 10.51 -6.49 -3.05
CA ARG A 134 11.46 -7.61 -3.13
C ARG A 134 12.90 -7.17 -2.90
N ALA A 135 13.31 -6.03 -3.45
CA ALA A 135 14.63 -5.44 -3.22
C ALA A 135 14.84 -5.06 -1.74
N PHE A 136 13.77 -4.73 -1.03
CA PHE A 136 13.79 -4.57 0.43
C PHE A 136 14.08 -5.88 1.17
N SER A 137 13.57 -7.00 0.68
CA SER A 137 13.76 -8.33 1.26
C SER A 137 15.13 -8.96 0.96
N SER A 138 15.88 -8.39 0.01
CA SER A 138 17.23 -8.84 -0.33
C SER A 138 18.24 -8.39 0.73
N PRO A 139 19.28 -9.21 1.04
CA PRO A 139 20.30 -8.81 2.00
C PRO A 139 20.98 -7.50 1.56
N ALA A 140 20.78 -6.43 2.31
CA ALA A 140 21.62 -5.25 2.17
C ALA A 140 23.05 -5.63 2.55
N ARG A 141 24.04 -5.21 1.74
CA ARG A 141 25.45 -5.22 2.15
C ARG A 141 25.61 -4.18 3.27
N GLY A 142 25.32 -4.55 4.51
CA GLY A 142 25.56 -3.71 5.70
C GLY A 142 24.40 -3.70 6.70
N GLY A 143 24.57 -4.42 7.80
CA GLY A 143 24.04 -4.12 9.15
C GLY A 143 22.53 -4.05 9.41
N GLY A 144 21.66 -3.92 8.41
CA GLY A 144 20.21 -3.76 8.59
C GLY A 144 19.48 -5.05 8.98
N VAL A 145 18.30 -4.89 9.59
CA VAL A 145 17.40 -5.98 9.97
C VAL A 145 17.11 -6.89 8.77
N LYS A 146 17.39 -8.20 8.93
CA LYS A 146 17.11 -9.23 7.92
C LYS A 146 15.60 -9.46 7.84
N VAL A 147 14.92 -8.91 6.83
CA VAL A 147 13.51 -9.26 6.56
C VAL A 147 13.49 -10.29 5.44
N ARG A 148 13.47 -11.57 5.80
CA ARG A 148 13.46 -12.66 4.83
C ARG A 148 12.05 -12.78 4.23
N GLY A 149 11.89 -12.42 2.96
CA GLY A 149 10.67 -12.65 2.18
C GLY A 149 9.44 -11.87 2.66
N LEU A 150 9.52 -10.53 2.65
CA LEU A 150 8.37 -9.68 2.96
C LEU A 150 7.23 -9.99 1.96
N PRO A 151 6.06 -10.45 2.42
CA PRO A 151 4.94 -10.71 1.53
C PRO A 151 4.49 -9.41 0.86
N VAL A 152 4.20 -9.48 -0.43
CA VAL A 152 3.70 -8.35 -1.22
C VAL A 152 2.38 -8.76 -1.85
N VAL A 153 1.35 -7.96 -1.58
CA VAL A 153 0.02 -8.12 -2.16
C VAL A 153 -0.23 -6.92 -3.06
N VAL A 154 -0.40 -7.18 -4.36
CA VAL A 154 -0.71 -6.15 -5.36
C VAL A 154 -2.06 -6.41 -6.02
N GLY A 155 -2.76 -5.34 -6.40
CA GLY A 155 -4.05 -5.42 -7.07
C GLY A 155 -4.48 -4.09 -7.68
N GLY A 156 -5.79 -3.90 -7.80
CA GLY A 156 -6.42 -2.67 -8.27
C GLY A 156 -7.63 -2.31 -7.41
N CYS A 157 -7.95 -1.02 -7.35
CA CYS A 157 -9.12 -0.49 -6.64
C CYS A 157 -10.10 0.14 -7.63
N CYS A 158 -10.61 1.35 -7.36
CA CYS A 158 -11.56 2.01 -8.24
C CYS A 158 -11.06 2.10 -9.68
N ARG A 159 -11.98 1.91 -10.63
CA ARG A 159 -11.75 1.99 -12.08
C ARG A 159 -10.82 0.93 -12.66
N THR A 160 -10.34 0.00 -11.85
CA THR A 160 -9.74 -1.23 -12.35
C THR A 160 -10.83 -2.27 -12.65
N SER A 161 -10.52 -3.21 -13.53
CA SER A 161 -11.43 -4.28 -13.97
C SER A 161 -10.70 -5.63 -13.93
N PRO A 162 -11.39 -6.76 -14.17
CA PRO A 162 -10.74 -8.06 -14.29
C PRO A 162 -9.59 -8.10 -15.32
N GLU A 163 -9.62 -7.25 -16.36
CA GLU A 163 -8.57 -7.17 -17.37
C GLU A 163 -7.24 -6.65 -16.79
N PHE A 164 -7.30 -5.67 -15.89
CA PHE A 164 -6.13 -5.17 -15.15
C PHE A 164 -5.51 -6.27 -14.29
N ILE A 165 -6.36 -7.03 -13.57
CA ILE A 165 -5.90 -8.13 -12.72
C ILE A 165 -5.32 -9.26 -13.54
N ALA A 166 -5.88 -9.58 -14.70
CA ALA A 166 -5.35 -10.58 -15.63
C ALA A 166 -3.98 -10.18 -16.19
N ALA A 167 -3.83 -8.92 -16.63
CA ALA A 167 -2.55 -8.38 -17.09
C ALA A 167 -1.50 -8.42 -15.97
N LEU A 168 -1.85 -7.95 -14.77
CA LEU A 168 -0.98 -7.97 -13.59
C LEU A 168 -0.54 -9.39 -13.24
N ARG A 169 -1.48 -10.33 -13.16
CA ARG A 169 -1.19 -11.75 -12.88
C ARG A 169 -0.19 -12.32 -13.88
N ARG A 170 -0.43 -12.10 -15.18
CA ARG A 170 0.44 -12.59 -16.26
C ARG A 170 1.85 -12.01 -16.17
N LYS A 171 2.01 -10.72 -15.84
CA LYS A 171 3.34 -10.09 -15.70
C LYS A 171 4.06 -10.57 -14.44
N VAL A 172 3.35 -10.68 -13.32
CA VAL A 172 3.89 -11.22 -12.06
C VAL A 172 4.38 -12.64 -12.25
N ASP A 173 3.57 -13.53 -12.85
CA ASP A 173 3.98 -14.92 -13.11
C ASP A 173 5.23 -14.97 -13.98
N ARG A 174 5.26 -14.24 -15.10
CA ARG A 174 6.42 -14.23 -16.01
C ARG A 174 7.71 -13.73 -15.35
N ARG A 175 7.61 -12.76 -14.45
CA ARG A 175 8.78 -12.08 -13.87
C ARG A 175 9.34 -12.81 -12.66
N TYR A 176 8.53 -13.63 -11.99
CA TYR A 176 8.79 -14.03 -10.61
C TYR A 176 8.48 -15.49 -10.26
N MET A 177 7.85 -16.26 -11.14
CA MET A 177 7.61 -17.69 -11.00
C MET A 177 8.38 -18.46 -12.09
#